data_AF-A0AAQ4DZ75-F1
#
_entry.id   AF-A0AAQ4DZ75-F1
#
_cell.length_a   1.000
_cell.length_b   1.000
_cell.length_c   1.000
_cell.angle_alpha   90.00
_cell.angle_beta   90.00
_cell.angle_gamma   90.00
#
_symmetry.space_group_name_H-M   'P 1'
#
loop_
_entity.id
_entity.type
_entity.pdbx_description
1 polymer ?
#
loop_
_entity_poly.entity_id
_entity_poly.type
_entity_poly.pdbx_seq_one_letter_code
_entity_poly.pdbx_strand_id
1 'polypeptide(L)'
;MTKEKATYIKEVEVERERIAKMKEMGRDEYDVKRQEEVVKEGLAMISNIHKKWLIAYNDLKETLENSQDLSESEEYLAAKEALEQAQLALESP
;
A
#
# COMPACT_ATOMS: atom_id res chain seq x y z
N MET A 1 -6.31 -5.93 -0.82
CA MET A 1 -5.30 -4.94 -0.40
C MET A 1 -4.40 -4.48 -1.55
N THR A 2 -3.83 -5.36 -2.39
CA THR A 2 -3.02 -4.92 -3.56
C THR A 2 -3.79 -4.07 -4.56
N LYS A 3 -5.07 -4.41 -4.81
CA LYS A 3 -5.98 -3.60 -5.64
C LYS A 3 -6.25 -2.22 -5.04
N GLU A 4 -6.39 -2.13 -3.72
CA GLU A 4 -6.63 -0.85 -3.02
C GLU A 4 -5.38 0.05 -3.10
N LYS A 5 -4.19 -0.49 -2.82
CA LYS A 5 -2.91 0.22 -3.01
C LYS A 5 -2.80 0.75 -4.45
N ALA A 6 -3.09 -0.09 -5.45
CA ALA A 6 -3.02 0.29 -6.86
C ALA A 6 -4.01 1.42 -7.23
N THR A 7 -5.23 1.39 -6.69
CA THR A 7 -6.21 2.48 -6.91
C THR A 7 -5.70 3.80 -6.35
N TYR A 8 -5.22 3.82 -5.09
CA TYR A 8 -4.72 5.05 -4.49
C TYR A 8 -3.46 5.59 -5.18
N ILE A 9 -2.57 4.72 -5.64
CA ILE A 9 -1.40 5.13 -6.45
C ILE A 9 -1.87 5.85 -7.72
N LYS A 10 -2.82 5.26 -8.45
CA LYS A 10 -3.35 5.84 -9.68
C LYS A 10 -4.05 7.18 -9.41
N GLU A 11 -4.81 7.30 -8.33
CA GLU A 11 -5.44 8.56 -7.93
C GLU A 11 -4.40 9.64 -7.64
N VAL A 12 -3.35 9.30 -6.89
CA VAL A 12 -2.23 10.21 -6.60
C VAL A 12 -1.53 10.67 -7.88
N GLU A 13 -1.31 9.78 -8.84
CA GLU A 13 -0.72 10.12 -10.14
C GLU A 13 -1.59 11.12 -10.92
N VAL A 14 -2.89 10.86 -11.01
CA VAL A 14 -3.85 11.75 -11.68
C VAL A 14 -3.86 13.14 -11.03
N GLU A 15 -3.86 13.21 -9.69
CA GLU A 15 -3.87 14.50 -9.01
C GLU A 15 -2.54 15.24 -9.11
N ARG A 16 -1.41 14.53 -9.22
CA ARG A 16 -0.10 15.14 -9.53
C ARG A 16 -0.07 15.76 -10.93
N GLU A 17 -0.61 15.07 -11.93
CA GLU A 17 -0.75 15.63 -13.29
C GLU A 17 -1.66 16.87 -13.29
N ARG A 18 -2.73 16.85 -12.50
CA ARG A 18 -3.63 18.00 -12.34
C ARG A 18 -2.89 19.19 -11.75
N ILE A 19 -2.08 19.01 -10.71
CA ILE A 19 -1.25 20.07 -10.12
C ILE A 19 -0.29 20.66 -11.16
N ALA A 20 0.36 19.80 -11.97
CA ALA A 20 1.26 20.26 -13.03
C ALA A 20 0.53 21.17 -14.02
N LYS A 21 -0.64 20.75 -14.51
CA LYS A 21 -1.49 21.56 -15.41
C LYS A 21 -1.96 22.86 -14.73
N MET A 22 -2.30 22.83 -13.44
CA MET A 22 -2.69 24.04 -12.71
C MET A 22 -1.56 25.06 -12.65
N LYS A 23 -0.33 24.62 -12.42
CA LYS A 23 0.88 25.47 -12.43
C LYS A 23 1.14 26.03 -13.83
N GLU A 24 1.03 25.23 -14.88
CA GLU A 24 1.17 25.68 -16.27
C GLU A 24 0.13 26.73 -16.69
N MET A 25 -1.12 26.57 -16.24
CA MET A 25 -2.20 27.53 -16.50
C MET A 25 -2.11 28.81 -15.65
N GLY A 26 -1.11 28.93 -14.77
CA GLY A 26 -0.97 30.09 -13.87
C GLY A 26 -2.13 30.22 -12.88
N ARG A 27 -2.68 29.09 -12.40
CA ARG A 27 -3.69 29.08 -11.33
C ARG A 27 -3.13 29.72 -10.06
N ASP A 28 -4.04 30.26 -9.24
CA ASP A 28 -3.69 30.86 -7.96
C ASP A 28 -2.98 29.87 -7.01
N GLU A 29 -2.03 30.37 -6.23
CA GLU A 29 -1.23 29.56 -5.31
C GLU A 29 -2.08 28.86 -4.24
N TYR A 30 -3.17 29.48 -3.79
CA TYR A 30 -4.08 28.86 -2.82
C TYR A 30 -4.75 27.62 -3.40
N ASP A 31 -5.21 27.69 -4.66
CA ASP A 31 -5.83 26.57 -5.35
C ASP A 31 -4.84 25.42 -5.58
N VAL A 32 -3.60 25.75 -5.97
CA VAL A 32 -2.52 24.77 -6.16
C VAL A 32 -2.18 24.10 -4.83
N LYS A 33 -2.03 24.87 -3.75
CA LYS A 33 -1.71 24.34 -2.42
C LYS A 33 -2.81 23.43 -1.88
N ARG A 34 -4.08 23.79 -2.10
CA ARG A 34 -5.22 22.94 -1.74
C ARG A 34 -5.16 21.60 -2.48
N GLN A 35 -4.79 21.61 -3.76
CA GLN A 35 -4.63 20.38 -4.53
C GLN A 35 -3.43 19.54 -4.07
N GLU A 36 -2.34 20.17 -3.62
CA GLU A 36 -1.19 19.49 -3.01
C GLU A 36 -1.57 18.78 -1.69
N GLU A 37 -2.48 19.34 -0.88
CA GLU A 37 -3.00 18.65 0.31
C GLU A 37 -3.77 17.37 -0.04
N VAL A 38 -4.57 17.39 -1.12
CA VAL A 38 -5.27 16.18 -1.61
C VAL A 38 -4.27 15.08 -1.97
N VAL A 39 -3.16 15.42 -2.63
CA VAL A 39 -2.09 14.46 -2.93
C VAL A 39 -1.44 13.91 -1.66
N LYS A 40 -1.21 14.76 -0.64
CA LYS A 40 -0.66 14.30 0.65
C LYS A 40 -1.59 13.32 1.35
N GLU A 41 -2.89 13.56 1.34
CA GLU A 41 -3.89 12.65 1.90
C GLU A 41 -3.87 11.29 1.19
N GLY A 42 -3.81 11.28 -0.14
CA GLY A 42 -3.66 10.05 -0.93
C GLY A 42 -2.38 9.27 -0.59
N LEU A 43 -1.24 9.97 -0.47
CA LEU A 43 0.03 9.37 -0.05
C LEU A 43 -0.04 8.80 1.38
N ALA A 44 -0.74 9.48 2.29
CA ALA A 44 -0.97 8.99 3.65
C ALA A 44 -1.79 7.70 3.66
N MET A 45 -2.80 7.59 2.79
CA MET A 45 -3.58 6.36 2.62
C MET A 45 -2.72 5.18 2.14
N ILE A 46 -1.86 5.40 1.13
CA ILE A 46 -0.94 4.38 0.63
C ILE A 46 -0.01 3.89 1.75
N SER A 47 0.56 4.82 2.53
CA SER A 47 1.41 4.47 3.67
C SER A 47 0.66 3.68 4.73
N ASN A 48 -0.59 4.05 5.03
CA ASN A 48 -1.42 3.34 6.01
C ASN A 48 -1.72 1.90 5.57
N ILE A 49 -2.05 1.70 4.29
CA ILE A 49 -2.28 0.35 3.74
C ILE A 49 -1.01 -0.49 3.83
N HIS A 50 0.15 0.08 3.50
CA HIS A 50 1.43 -0.62 3.63
C HIS A 50 1.73 -1.01 5.09
N LYS A 51 1.49 -0.12 6.06
CA LYS A 51 1.65 -0.44 7.49
C LYS A 51 0.73 -1.59 7.94
N LYS A 52 -0.56 -1.54 7.57
CA LYS A 52 -1.52 -2.61 7.89
C LYS A 52 -1.08 -3.95 7.31
N TRP A 53 -0.53 -3.94 6.12
CA TRP A 53 -0.02 -5.14 5.49
C TRP A 53 1.22 -5.70 6.20
N LEU A 54 2.16 -4.84 6.58
CA LEU A 54 3.34 -5.27 7.34
C LEU A 54 2.95 -5.90 8.68
N ILE A 55 1.94 -5.36 9.37
CA ILE A 55 1.39 -5.94 10.60
C ILE A 55 0.84 -7.34 10.31
N ALA A 56 -0.09 -7.48 9.35
CA ALA A 56 -0.67 -8.78 9.02
C ALA A 56 0.36 -9.81 8.55
N TYR A 57 1.41 -9.38 7.83
CA TYR A 57 2.53 -10.23 7.45
C TYR A 57 3.30 -10.74 8.67
N ASN A 58 3.66 -9.84 9.59
CA ASN A 58 4.38 -10.22 10.80
C ASN A 58 3.53 -11.13 11.70
N ASP A 59 2.23 -10.84 11.86
CA ASP A 59 1.32 -11.67 12.64
C ASP A 59 1.22 -13.10 12.08
N LEU A 60 1.12 -13.24 10.74
CA LEU A 60 1.09 -14.56 10.09
C LEU A 60 2.43 -15.28 10.23
N LYS A 61 3.55 -14.55 10.08
CA LYS A 61 4.90 -15.10 10.25
C LYS A 61 5.10 -15.65 11.66
N GLU A 62 4.76 -14.86 12.68
CA GLU A 62 4.84 -15.27 14.08
C GLU A 62 3.93 -16.47 14.37
N THR A 63 2.72 -16.48 13.80
CA THR A 63 1.78 -17.60 13.92
C THR A 63 2.39 -18.91 13.37
N LEU A 64 3.01 -18.85 12.19
CA LEU A 64 3.69 -19.99 11.58
C LEU A 64 4.91 -20.45 12.40
N GLU A 65 5.72 -19.50 12.88
CA GLU A 65 6.87 -19.81 13.75
C GLU A 65 6.45 -20.52 15.04
N ASN A 66 5.29 -20.16 15.60
CA ASN A 66 4.73 -20.78 16.82
C ASN A 66 3.96 -22.08 16.56
N SER A 67 3.66 -22.42 15.30
CA SER A 67 2.83 -23.58 14.92
C SER A 67 3.61 -24.60 14.08
N GLN A 68 4.92 -24.73 14.31
CA GLN A 68 5.79 -25.63 13.53
C GLN A 68 5.41 -27.10 13.67
N ASP A 69 4.71 -27.47 14.74
CA ASP A 69 4.13 -28.80 14.93
C ASP A 69 3.07 -29.16 13.88
N LEU A 70 2.49 -28.15 13.23
CA LEU A 70 1.52 -28.29 12.14
C LEU A 70 2.16 -28.19 10.74
N SER A 71 3.48 -28.27 10.61
CA SER A 71 4.19 -27.97 9.35
C SER A 71 3.79 -28.82 8.15
N GLU A 72 3.20 -29.99 8.38
CA GLU A 72 2.71 -30.90 7.34
C GLU A 72 1.22 -30.72 7.01
N SER A 73 0.49 -29.89 7.76
CA SER A 73 -0.91 -29.59 7.48
C SER A 73 -1.06 -28.75 6.21
N GLU A 74 -2.16 -28.97 5.49
CA GLU A 74 -2.48 -28.20 4.29
C GLU A 74 -2.62 -26.71 4.62
N GLU A 75 -3.18 -26.38 5.79
CA GLU A 75 -3.36 -25.02 6.26
C GLU A 75 -2.03 -24.31 6.51
N TYR A 76 -1.05 -24.99 7.13
CA TYR A 76 0.27 -24.43 7.36
C TYR A 76 1.01 -24.17 6.03
N LEU A 77 0.95 -25.12 5.11
CA LEU A 77 1.58 -24.98 3.79
C LEU A 77 0.94 -23.84 2.98
N ALA A 78 -0.38 -23.73 2.99
CA ALA A 78 -1.11 -22.64 2.33
C ALA A 78 -0.80 -21.28 2.97
N ALA A 79 -0.73 -21.21 4.30
CA ALA A 79 -0.35 -19.99 5.02
C ALA A 79 1.09 -19.59 4.72
N LYS A 80 2.02 -20.55 4.62
CA LYS A 80 3.41 -20.30 4.23
C LYS A 80 3.50 -19.76 2.80
N GLU A 81 2.79 -20.37 1.85
CA GLU A 81 2.72 -19.86 0.47
C GLU A 81 2.15 -18.44 0.43
N ALA A 82 1.07 -18.16 1.17
CA ALA A 82 0.51 -16.83 1.28
C ALA A 82 1.50 -15.80 1.87
N LEU A 83 2.31 -16.21 2.85
CA LEU A 83 3.36 -15.38 3.44
C LEU A 83 4.46 -15.05 2.42
N GLU A 84 4.90 -16.02 1.62
CA GLU A 84 5.90 -15.83 0.55
C GLU A 84 5.38 -14.86 -0.53
N GLN A 85 4.12 -15.02 -0.96
CA GLN A 85 3.49 -14.11 -1.92
C GLN A 85 3.35 -12.68 -1.34
N ALA A 86 3.01 -12.57 -0.06
CA ALA A 86 2.94 -11.28 0.63
C ALA A 86 4.32 -10.61 0.71
N GLN A 87 5.40 -11.37 0.95
CA GLN A 87 6.76 -10.84 0.96
C GLN A 87 7.16 -10.25 -0.40
N LEU A 88 6.95 -10.99 -1.50
CA LEU A 88 7.29 -10.53 -2.85
C LEU A 88 6.61 -9.22 -3.21
N ALA A 89 5.35 -9.08 -2.79
CA ALA A 89 4.59 -7.88 -3.06
C ALA A 89 4.99 -6.71 -2.10
N LEU A 90 5.52 -6.98 -0.90
CA LEU A 90 6.08 -5.97 0.01
C LEU A 90 7.41 -5.42 -0.51
N GLU A 91 8.22 -6.27 -1.16
CA GLU A 91 9.50 -5.91 -1.78
C GLU A 91 9.32 -5.14 -3.09
N SER A 92 8.11 -5.18 -3.68
CA SER A 92 7.77 -4.42 -4.89
C SER A 92 7.33 -2.99 -4.53
N PRO A 93 7.99 -1.94 -5.09
CA PRO A 93 7.69 -0.53 -4.84
C PRO A 93 6.21 -0.16 -4.97
#